data_AF-A0A948Z5K2-F1
#
_entry.id   AF-A0A948Z5K2-F1
#
_cell.length_a   1.000
_cell.length_b   1.000
_cell.length_c   1.000
_cell.angle_alpha   90.00
_cell.angle_beta   90.00
_cell.angle_gamma   90.00
#
_symmetry.space_group_name_H-M   'P 1'
#
loop_
_entity.id
_entity.type
_entity.pdbx_description
1 polymer ?
#
loop_
_entity_poly.entity_id
_entity_poly.type
_entity_poly.pdbx_seq_one_letter_code
_entity_poly.pdbx_strand_id
1 'polypeptide(L)'
;MKETIDFAIKQERLYGLYPYDMFTATPLIGTDLYKICQERNYISMEISAQNLATATQGEGMITTEDFTPEDLKRLLKNFRIRHLIAMSIFSLKFLLRHPQYFFIRFKNKFHIGHLIKSLAGFRLATFVADVFLYRYKNCIIRKVGME
;
A
#
# COMPACT_ATOMS: atom_id res chain seq x y z
N MET A 1 -13.31 6.94 9.08
CA MET A 1 -12.40 6.09 8.27
C MET A 1 -12.61 6.19 6.77
N LYS A 2 -13.84 5.97 6.26
CA LYS A 2 -14.13 6.04 4.81
C LYS A 2 -13.70 7.36 4.16
N GLU A 3 -14.02 8.48 4.79
CA GLU A 3 -13.67 9.82 4.30
C GLU A 3 -12.16 10.02 4.15
N THR A 4 -11.36 9.50 5.10
CA THR A 4 -9.89 9.54 5.03
C THR A 4 -9.37 8.77 3.82
N ILE A 5 -9.94 7.58 3.55
CA ILE A 5 -9.60 6.77 2.37
C ILE A 5 -9.99 7.50 1.09
N ASP A 6 -11.19 8.09 1.05
CA ASP A 6 -11.68 8.85 -0.10
C ASP A 6 -10.79 10.06 -0.40
N PHE A 7 -10.38 10.78 0.65
CA PHE A 7 -9.43 11.87 0.54
C PHE A 7 -8.08 11.39 0.00
N ALA A 8 -7.49 10.34 0.58
CA ALA A 8 -6.19 9.81 0.13
C ALA A 8 -6.21 9.40 -1.35
N ILE A 9 -7.24 8.66 -1.77
CA ILE A 9 -7.41 8.26 -3.19
C ILE A 9 -7.63 9.49 -4.10
N LYS A 10 -8.36 10.51 -3.63
CA LYS A 10 -8.52 11.76 -4.39
C LYS A 10 -7.18 12.45 -4.60
N GLN A 11 -6.34 12.54 -3.57
CA GLN A 11 -5.00 13.14 -3.67
C GLN A 11 -4.09 12.35 -4.61
N GLU A 12 -4.12 11.02 -4.52
CA GLU A 12 -3.41 10.14 -5.45
C GLU A 12 -3.83 10.40 -6.89
N ARG A 13 -5.14 10.45 -7.18
CA ARG A 13 -5.65 10.69 -8.54
C ARG A 13 -5.32 12.07 -9.11
N LEU A 14 -5.35 13.11 -8.28
CA LEU A 14 -5.11 14.48 -8.71
C LEU A 14 -3.62 14.77 -8.91
N TYR A 15 -2.77 14.30 -7.99
CA TYR A 15 -1.37 14.72 -7.92
C TYR A 15 -0.38 13.57 -8.15
N GLY A 16 -0.87 12.33 -8.28
CA GLY A 16 -0.01 11.15 -8.43
C GLY A 16 0.80 10.84 -7.16
N LEU A 17 0.28 11.20 -5.99
CA LEU A 17 0.86 10.82 -4.70
C LEU A 17 0.85 9.31 -4.52
N TYR A 18 1.84 8.77 -3.82
CA TYR A 18 1.91 7.37 -3.45
C TYR A 18 1.58 7.20 -1.97
N PRO A 19 0.33 6.85 -1.64
CA PRO A 19 0.04 6.43 -0.27
C PRO A 19 0.73 5.08 -0.05
N TYR A 20 1.73 5.06 0.84
CA TYR A 20 2.57 3.89 1.07
C TYR A 20 1.78 2.69 1.58
N ASP A 21 0.93 2.88 2.60
CA ASP A 21 -0.03 1.89 3.07
C ASP A 21 -1.08 2.53 3.99
N MET A 22 -2.04 1.73 4.48
CA MET A 22 -2.95 2.09 5.57
C MET A 22 -2.64 1.25 6.81
N PHE A 23 -2.22 1.91 7.89
CA PHE A 23 -1.91 1.26 9.15
C PHE A 23 -3.10 1.30 10.10
N THR A 24 -3.33 0.21 10.82
CA THR A 24 -4.34 0.12 11.87
C THR A 24 -3.69 0.31 13.23
N ALA A 25 -4.34 1.07 14.11
CA ALA A 25 -3.86 1.25 15.47
C ALA A 25 -3.81 -0.10 16.20
N THR A 26 -2.68 -0.37 16.85
CA THR A 26 -2.44 -1.61 17.60
C THR A 26 -2.27 -1.24 19.07
N PRO A 27 -2.98 -1.90 20.02
CA PRO A 27 -2.92 -1.56 21.43
C PRO A 27 -1.63 -2.10 22.06
N LEU A 28 -0.52 -1.38 21.86
CA LEU A 28 0.79 -1.77 22.40
C LEU A 28 0.84 -1.58 23.93
N ILE A 29 1.34 -2.58 24.65
CA ILE A 29 1.44 -2.57 26.12
C ILE A 29 2.18 -1.30 26.58
N GLY A 30 1.61 -0.63 27.59
CA GLY A 30 2.16 0.61 28.16
C GLY A 30 1.64 1.90 27.52
N THR A 31 0.96 1.82 26.37
CA THR A 31 0.28 2.99 25.76
C THR A 31 -1.07 3.28 26.42
N ASP A 32 -1.54 4.52 26.32
CA ASP A 32 -2.89 4.87 26.79
C ASP A 32 -3.97 4.19 25.95
N LEU A 33 -3.71 3.94 24.66
CA LEU A 33 -4.61 3.13 23.82
C LEU A 33 -4.78 1.72 24.40
N TYR A 34 -3.70 1.08 24.84
CA TYR A 34 -3.78 -0.24 25.49
C TYR A 34 -4.61 -0.19 26.78
N LYS A 35 -4.37 0.80 27.64
CA LYS A 35 -5.14 0.96 28.89
C LYS A 35 -6.63 1.11 28.61
N ILE A 36 -7.01 2.01 27.70
CA ILE A 36 -8.41 2.23 27.31
C ILE A 36 -9.02 0.95 26.72
N CYS A 37 -8.31 0.27 25.82
CA CYS A 37 -8.80 -0.98 25.22
C CYS A 37 -8.96 -2.09 26.27
N GLN A 38 -8.10 -2.15 27.28
CA GLN A 38 -8.20 -3.11 28.37
C GLN A 38 -9.39 -2.78 29.30
N GLU A 39 -9.51 -1.53 29.74
CA GLU A 39 -10.59 -1.05 30.62
C GLU A 39 -11.97 -1.25 30.00
N ARG A 40 -12.08 -1.05 28.68
CA ARG A 40 -13.34 -1.19 27.93
C ARG A 40 -13.55 -2.56 27.32
N ASN A 41 -12.65 -3.51 27.55
CA ASN A 41 -12.69 -4.85 26.98
C ASN A 41 -12.80 -4.88 25.44
N TYR A 42 -12.09 -3.97 24.77
CA TYR A 42 -12.06 -3.86 23.31
C TYR A 42 -11.02 -4.75 22.64
N ILE A 43 -10.15 -5.41 23.41
CA ILE A 43 -9.10 -6.28 22.88
C ILE A 43 -9.75 -7.61 22.44
N SER A 44 -9.75 -7.88 21.14
CA SER A 44 -10.45 -9.03 20.55
C SER A 44 -9.59 -10.30 20.42
N MET A 45 -8.31 -10.22 20.75
CA MET A 45 -7.34 -11.32 20.64
C MET A 45 -6.39 -11.29 21.84
N GLU A 46 -5.84 -12.45 22.19
CA GLU A 46 -4.82 -12.53 23.23
C GLU A 46 -3.62 -11.62 22.92
N ILE A 47 -3.13 -10.92 23.94
CA ILE A 47 -1.93 -10.09 23.82
C ILE A 47 -0.69 -11.00 23.80
N SER A 48 -0.17 -11.23 22.60
CA SER A 48 1.09 -11.91 22.37
C SER A 48 1.93 -11.13 21.36
N ALA A 49 3.25 -11.32 21.37
CA ALA A 49 4.14 -10.67 20.40
C ALA A 49 3.72 -10.99 18.94
N GLN A 50 3.28 -12.22 18.70
CA GLN A 50 2.80 -12.65 17.39
C GLN A 50 1.52 -11.91 16.97
N ASN A 51 0.53 -11.81 17.86
CA ASN A 51 -0.74 -11.15 17.56
C ASN A 51 -0.57 -9.64 17.39
N LEU A 52 0.29 -9.00 18.19
CA LEU A 52 0.61 -7.58 18.02
C LEU A 52 1.31 -7.31 16.67
N ALA A 53 2.21 -8.20 16.25
CA ALA A 53 2.88 -8.09 14.96
C ALA A 53 1.90 -8.22 13.78
N THR A 54 0.98 -9.20 13.82
CA THR A 54 -0.02 -9.38 12.76
C THR A 54 -1.06 -8.26 12.75
N ALA A 55 -1.47 -7.76 13.92
CA ALA A 55 -2.40 -6.63 14.03
C ALA A 55 -1.84 -5.35 13.39
N THR A 56 -0.53 -5.12 13.54
CA THR A 56 0.17 -3.99 12.90
C THR A 56 0.17 -4.09 11.38
N GLN A 57 0.04 -5.30 10.82
CA GLN A 57 -0.03 -5.55 9.37
C GLN A 57 -1.45 -5.46 8.80
N GLY A 58 -2.44 -5.07 9.60
CA GLY A 58 -3.81 -4.83 9.16
C GLY A 58 -4.81 -5.93 9.51
N GLU A 59 -4.41 -6.94 10.30
CA GLU A 59 -5.37 -7.91 10.85
C GLU A 59 -6.30 -7.28 11.89
N GLY A 60 -5.83 -6.24 12.59
CA GLY A 60 -6.56 -5.56 13.66
C GLY A 60 -6.68 -6.39 14.94
N MET A 61 -6.86 -5.70 16.07
CA MET A 61 -6.99 -6.32 17.41
C MET A 61 -8.01 -5.62 18.31
N ILE A 62 -8.69 -4.61 17.78
CA ILE A 62 -9.59 -3.73 18.52
C ILE A 62 -10.99 -3.91 17.93
N THR A 63 -11.94 -4.29 18.77
CA THR A 63 -13.37 -4.32 18.48
C THR A 63 -14.05 -3.29 19.38
N THR A 64 -14.82 -2.40 18.77
CA THR A 64 -15.62 -1.37 19.46
C THR A 64 -17.07 -1.44 19.01
N GLU A 65 -17.91 -0.57 19.56
CA GLU A 65 -19.30 -0.39 19.11
C GLU A 65 -19.37 0.16 17.67
N ASP A 66 -18.35 0.91 17.23
CA ASP A 66 -18.32 1.58 15.92
C ASP A 66 -17.71 0.74 14.80
N PHE A 67 -16.80 -0.19 15.14
CA PHE A 67 -16.09 -1.01 14.15
C PHE A 67 -15.51 -2.29 14.73
N THR A 68 -15.34 -3.27 13.84
CA THR A 68 -14.65 -4.53 14.08
C THR A 68 -13.37 -4.64 13.23
N PRO A 69 -12.45 -5.57 13.56
CA PRO A 69 -11.30 -5.88 12.70
C PRO A 69 -11.71 -6.27 11.27
N GLU A 70 -12.86 -6.93 11.08
CA GLU A 70 -13.35 -7.29 9.74
C GLU A 70 -13.80 -6.08 8.92
N ASP A 71 -14.33 -5.04 9.57
CA ASP A 71 -14.64 -3.78 8.91
C ASP A 71 -13.37 -3.09 8.40
N LEU A 72 -12.29 -3.12 9.20
CA LEU A 72 -10.97 -2.60 8.81
C LEU A 72 -10.40 -3.38 7.62
N LYS A 73 -10.48 -4.71 7.63
CA LYS A 73 -10.06 -5.56 6.50
C LYS A 73 -10.81 -5.24 5.22
N ARG A 74 -12.13 -5.04 5.29
CA ARG A 74 -12.94 -4.63 4.13
C ARG A 74 -12.54 -3.26 3.60
N LEU A 75 -12.28 -2.30 4.49
CA LEU A 75 -11.78 -0.97 4.11
C LEU A 75 -10.39 -1.04 3.46
N LEU A 76 -9.46 -1.81 4.02
CA LEU A 76 -8.13 -2.07 3.47
C LEU A 76 -8.21 -2.68 2.06
N LYS A 77 -9.05 -3.70 1.88
CA LYS A 77 -9.26 -4.33 0.58
C LYS A 77 -9.78 -3.34 -0.46
N ASN A 78 -10.78 -2.54 -0.10
CA ASN A 78 -11.34 -1.52 -0.97
C ASN A 78 -10.33 -0.43 -1.32
N PHE A 79 -9.52 0.01 -0.36
CA PHE A 79 -8.42 0.94 -0.59
C PHE A 79 -7.40 0.35 -1.57
N ARG A 80 -6.91 -0.88 -1.35
CA ARG A 80 -5.92 -1.55 -2.21
C ARG A 80 -6.37 -1.65 -3.66
N ILE A 81 -7.65 -1.97 -3.90
CA ILE A 81 -8.21 -2.02 -5.26
C ILE A 81 -8.17 -0.64 -5.93
N ARG A 82 -8.65 0.40 -5.22
CA ARG A 82 -8.69 1.77 -5.75
C ARG A 82 -7.30 2.35 -5.99
N HIS A 83 -6.37 2.05 -5.09
CA HIS A 83 -4.96 2.39 -5.19
C HIS A 83 -4.34 1.73 -6.43
N LEU A 84 -4.53 0.42 -6.62
CA LEU A 84 -4.04 -0.29 -7.80
C LEU A 84 -4.57 0.31 -9.12
N ILE A 85 -5.86 0.68 -9.17
CA ILE A 85 -6.46 1.34 -10.34
C ILE A 85 -5.78 2.69 -10.60
N ALA A 86 -5.59 3.51 -9.56
CA ALA A 86 -4.94 4.81 -9.70
C ALA A 86 -3.48 4.65 -10.18
N MET A 87 -2.71 3.77 -9.55
CA MET A 87 -1.36 3.40 -9.99
C MET A 87 -1.33 2.95 -11.44
N SER A 88 -2.28 2.11 -11.88
CA SER A 88 -2.34 1.60 -13.25
C SER A 88 -2.52 2.72 -14.26
N ILE A 89 -3.45 3.65 -14.00
CA ILE A 89 -3.67 4.83 -14.86
C ILE A 89 -2.38 5.66 -14.98
N PHE A 90 -1.70 5.87 -13.87
CA PHE A 90 -0.46 6.65 -13.85
C PHE A 90 0.71 5.94 -14.51
N SER A 91 0.86 4.64 -14.31
CA SER A 91 1.86 3.81 -14.97
C SER A 91 1.63 3.83 -16.48
N LEU A 92 0.39 3.70 -16.96
CA LEU A 92 0.07 3.83 -18.38
C LEU A 92 0.41 5.22 -18.93
N LYS A 93 0.00 6.29 -18.25
CA LYS A 93 0.36 7.67 -18.64
C LYS A 93 1.87 7.87 -18.70
N PHE A 94 2.62 7.28 -17.77
CA PHE A 94 4.08 7.33 -17.75
C PHE A 94 4.69 6.59 -18.94
N LEU A 95 4.26 5.36 -19.22
CA LEU A 95 4.77 4.56 -20.33
C LEU A 95 4.52 5.24 -21.68
N LEU A 96 3.35 5.88 -21.86
CA LEU A 96 3.03 6.64 -23.07
C LEU A 96 3.94 7.86 -23.26
N ARG A 97 4.34 8.53 -22.17
CA ARG A 97 5.24 9.70 -22.21
C ARG A 97 6.71 9.34 -22.30
N HIS A 98 7.08 8.16 -21.84
CA HIS A 98 8.47 7.71 -21.74
C HIS A 98 8.66 6.35 -22.41
N PRO A 99 8.51 6.26 -23.74
CA PRO A 99 8.73 4.99 -24.45
C PRO A 99 10.14 4.43 -24.24
N GLN A 100 11.12 5.30 -23.95
CA GLN A 100 12.48 4.93 -23.59
C GLN A 100 12.63 4.06 -22.33
N TYR A 101 11.61 4.05 -21.47
CA TYR A 101 11.54 3.13 -20.32
C TYR A 101 11.77 1.69 -20.75
N PHE A 102 11.15 1.29 -21.86
CA PHE A 102 11.27 -0.06 -22.39
C PHE A 102 12.71 -0.37 -22.79
N PHE A 103 13.41 0.54 -23.48
CA PHE A 103 14.80 0.33 -23.86
C PHE A 103 15.73 0.16 -22.64
N ILE A 104 15.53 0.94 -21.58
CA ILE A 104 16.31 0.83 -20.34
C ILE A 104 16.05 -0.52 -19.66
N ARG A 105 14.80 -0.98 -19.62
CA ARG A 105 14.44 -2.25 -18.98
C ARG A 105 14.81 -3.47 -19.82
N PHE A 106 14.69 -3.40 -21.15
CA PHE A 106 15.07 -4.49 -22.05
C PHE A 106 16.58 -4.75 -22.08
N LYS A 107 17.41 -3.76 -21.72
CA LYS A 107 18.86 -3.99 -21.52
C LYS A 107 19.17 -4.82 -20.27
N ASN A 108 18.25 -4.90 -19.31
CA ASN A 108 18.45 -5.65 -18.07
C ASN A 108 17.81 -7.05 -18.16
N LYS A 109 18.61 -8.07 -18.43
CA LYS A 109 18.17 -9.48 -18.58
C LYS A 109 17.42 -10.02 -17.35
N PHE A 110 17.75 -9.56 -16.15
CA PHE A 110 17.08 -9.97 -14.92
C PHE A 110 15.63 -9.45 -14.86
N HIS A 111 15.39 -8.22 -15.33
CA HIS A 111 14.05 -7.66 -15.40
C HIS A 111 13.16 -8.35 -16.41
N ILE A 112 13.69 -8.75 -17.57
CA ILE A 112 12.92 -9.49 -18.57
C ILE A 112 12.41 -10.81 -18.00
N GLY A 113 13.26 -11.56 -17.30
CA GLY A 113 12.86 -12.81 -16.65
C GLY A 113 11.77 -12.61 -15.59
N HIS A 114 11.87 -11.53 -14.79
CA HIS A 114 10.85 -11.18 -13.81
C HIS A 114 9.53 -10.75 -14.48
N LEU A 115 9.59 -9.97 -15.56
CA LEU A 115 8.43 -9.47 -16.29
C LEU A 115 7.66 -10.60 -16.98
N ILE A 116 8.38 -11.55 -17.59
CA ILE A 116 7.80 -12.77 -18.17
C ILE A 116 7.12 -13.60 -17.07
N LYS A 117 7.76 -13.81 -15.92
CA LYS A 117 7.14 -14.51 -14.79
C LYS A 117 5.92 -13.78 -14.23
N SER A 118 5.97 -12.45 -14.16
CA SER A 118 4.87 -11.62 -13.67
C SER A 118 3.67 -11.65 -14.62
N LEU A 119 3.91 -11.62 -15.93
CA LEU A 119 2.87 -11.72 -16.96
C LEU A 119 2.30 -13.14 -17.05
N ALA A 120 3.16 -14.18 -17.02
CA ALA A 120 2.74 -15.58 -17.01
C ALA A 120 1.96 -15.96 -15.75
N GLY A 121 2.26 -15.33 -14.61
CA GLY A 121 1.52 -15.50 -13.36
C GLY A 121 0.30 -14.59 -13.20
N PHE A 122 -0.10 -13.81 -14.23
CA PHE A 122 -1.17 -12.81 -14.17
C PHE A 122 -1.02 -11.80 -13.00
N ARG A 123 0.20 -11.54 -12.55
CA ARG A 123 0.49 -10.60 -11.45
C ARG A 123 0.62 -9.18 -11.98
N LEU A 124 -0.48 -8.65 -12.53
CA LEU A 124 -0.57 -7.27 -13.05
C LEU A 124 -0.12 -6.23 -12.00
N ALA A 125 -0.44 -6.47 -10.74
CA ALA A 125 -0.05 -5.60 -9.63
C ALA A 125 1.47 -5.44 -9.50
N THR A 126 2.25 -6.50 -9.70
CA THR A 126 3.72 -6.45 -9.59
C THR A 126 4.33 -5.65 -10.74
N PHE A 127 3.80 -5.79 -11.96
CA PHE A 127 4.22 -4.98 -13.10
C PHE A 127 3.88 -3.50 -12.91
N VAL A 128 2.64 -3.20 -12.49
CA VAL A 128 2.18 -1.83 -12.21
C VAL A 128 3.05 -1.19 -11.12
N ALA A 129 3.37 -1.93 -10.06
CA ALA A 129 4.25 -1.48 -9.00
C ALA A 129 5.68 -1.20 -9.49
N ASP A 130 6.26 -2.04 -10.35
CA ASP A 130 7.60 -1.81 -10.90
C ASP A 130 7.68 -0.54 -11.76
N VAL A 131 6.71 -0.34 -12.67
CA VAL A 131 6.63 0.88 -13.50
C VAL A 131 6.43 2.11 -12.62
N PHE A 132 5.55 2.02 -11.63
CA PHE A 132 5.25 3.12 -10.73
C PHE A 132 6.44 3.47 -9.83
N LEU A 133 7.13 2.47 -9.27
CA LEU A 133 8.34 2.66 -8.47
C LEU A 133 9.48 3.24 -9.31
N TYR A 134 9.60 2.85 -10.59
CA TYR A 134 10.56 3.48 -11.49
C TYR A 134 10.26 4.96 -11.68
N ARG A 135 8.99 5.32 -11.90
CA ARG A 135 8.58 6.73 -11.96
C ARG A 135 8.98 7.47 -10.68
N TYR A 136 8.70 6.90 -9.50
CA TYR A 136 9.04 7.53 -8.21
C TYR A 136 10.55 7.64 -7.98
N LYS A 137 11.31 6.57 -8.22
CA LYS A 137 12.77 6.55 -8.08
C LYS A 137 13.43 7.54 -9.03
N ASN A 138 12.95 7.70 -10.26
CA ASN A 138 13.51 8.69 -11.19
C ASN A 138 13.16 10.14 -10.84
N CYS A 139 12.04 10.39 -10.14
CA CYS A 139 11.79 11.70 -9.54
C CYS A 139 12.81 12.02 -8.42
N ILE A 140 13.28 11.01 -7.68
CA ILE A 140 14.31 11.17 -6.64
C ILE A 140 15.70 11.28 -7.26
N ILE A 141 16.06 10.39 -8.19
CA ILE A 141 17.39 10.38 -8.85
C ILE A 141 17.62 11.69 -9.63
N ARG A 142 16.61 12.21 -10.34
CA ARG A 142 16.70 13.53 -10.99
C ARG A 142 16.72 14.71 -10.02
N LYS A 143 16.11 14.60 -8.83
CA LYS A 143 16.16 15.66 -7.80
C LYS A 143 17.47 15.67 -7.01
N VAL A 144 18.16 14.54 -6.90
CA VAL A 144 19.40 14.39 -6.13
C VAL A 144 20.65 14.59 -7.01
N GLY A 145 20.49 14.91 -8.29
CA GLY A 145 21.61 15.29 -9.17
C GLY A 145 22.62 14.18 -9.40
N MET A 146 22.20 12.91 -9.36
CA MET A 146 23.04 11.77 -9.72
C MET A 146 22.74 11.37 -11.15
N GLU A 147 23.23 12.16 -12.11
CA GLU A 147 23.50 11.73 -13.49
C GLU A 147 25.01 11.60 -13.67
#